data_AF-A0A9R0QMD1-F1
#
_entry.id   AF-A0A9R0QMD1-F1
#
_cell.length_a   1.000
_cell.length_b   1.000
_cell.length_c   1.000
_cell.angle_alpha   90.00
_cell.angle_beta   90.00
_cell.angle_gamma   90.00
#
_symmetry.space_group_name_H-M   'P 1'
#
loop_
_entity.id
_entity.type
_entity.pdbx_description
1 polymer ?
#
loop_
_entity_poly.entity_id
_entity_poly.type
_entity_poly.pdbx_seq_one_letter_code
_entity_poly.pdbx_strand_id
1 'polypeptide(L)'
;MYSQRRGIAMEMSRDHRANYAEECERVAASGGYIEDGYLNGVLSVTRALGDWDMKMPDCSTSPLIAEPEFQQATLSEDDEFLIMGCDGIWDVMTSQHAVSVVRRGLRQHDDPERCARELVMEAKRLETADNLTVIVVCFGSELGSPPPPPAAAAAARPRSCKGLSAEALCNLRSWLETDR
;
A
#
# COMPACT_ATOMS: atom_id res chain seq x y z
N MET A 1 0.30 -3.08 -4.45
CA MET A 1 1.06 -3.94 -5.40
C MET A 1 2.55 -3.90 -5.08
N TYR A 2 3.34 -4.94 -5.42
CA TYR A 2 4.81 -4.93 -5.30
C TYR A 2 5.48 -5.39 -6.60
N SER A 3 6.75 -5.03 -6.77
CA SER A 3 7.56 -5.42 -7.93
C SER A 3 8.35 -6.69 -7.62
N GLN A 4 8.06 -7.77 -8.35
CA GLN A 4 8.78 -9.04 -8.29
C GLN A 4 9.55 -9.29 -9.60
N ARG A 5 10.70 -9.97 -9.52
CA ARG A 5 11.47 -10.55 -10.65
C ARG A 5 11.52 -9.69 -11.91
N ARG A 6 12.59 -8.90 -12.04
CA ARG A 6 12.87 -8.09 -13.23
C ARG A 6 11.79 -7.03 -13.53
N GLY A 7 11.09 -6.52 -12.52
CA GLY A 7 10.16 -5.40 -12.66
C GLY A 7 8.76 -5.80 -13.15
N ILE A 8 8.32 -7.02 -12.86
CA ILE A 8 6.95 -7.46 -13.12
C ILE A 8 6.09 -7.04 -11.91
N ALA A 9 4.94 -6.43 -12.18
CA ALA A 9 4.00 -6.05 -11.13
C ALA A 9 3.23 -7.27 -10.61
N MET A 10 3.16 -7.39 -9.28
CA MET A 10 2.39 -8.39 -8.57
C MET A 10 1.35 -7.71 -7.68
N GLU A 11 0.10 -8.11 -7.83
CA GLU A 11 -1.01 -7.59 -7.02
C GLU A 11 -0.99 -8.18 -5.61
N MET A 12 -1.28 -7.33 -4.62
CA MET A 12 -1.33 -7.69 -3.18
C MET A 12 -2.69 -7.41 -2.54
N SER A 13 -3.58 -6.82 -3.30
CA SER A 13 -4.93 -6.47 -2.90
C SER A 13 -5.81 -6.47 -4.14
N ARG A 14 -7.10 -6.68 -3.94
CA ARG A 14 -8.14 -6.46 -4.92
C ARG A 14 -9.04 -5.36 -4.38
N ASP A 15 -9.51 -4.48 -5.25
CA ASP A 15 -10.41 -3.42 -4.82
C ASP A 15 -11.75 -4.01 -4.39
N HIS A 16 -12.27 -3.60 -3.24
CA HIS A 16 -13.60 -3.99 -2.78
C HIS A 16 -14.65 -2.99 -3.25
N ARG A 17 -14.85 -2.97 -4.57
CA ARG A 17 -15.86 -2.15 -5.24
C ARG A 17 -17.10 -2.96 -5.60
N ALA A 18 -18.21 -2.25 -5.76
CA ALA A 18 -19.52 -2.79 -6.12
C ALA A 18 -19.60 -3.50 -7.48
N ASN A 19 -18.54 -3.47 -8.29
CA ASN A 19 -18.46 -4.16 -9.59
C ASN A 19 -17.66 -5.47 -9.55
N TYR A 20 -17.12 -5.87 -8.39
CA TYR A 20 -16.42 -7.13 -8.22
C TYR A 20 -17.39 -8.26 -7.86
N ALA A 21 -17.27 -9.40 -8.54
CA ALA A 21 -18.23 -10.50 -8.42
C ALA A 21 -18.36 -11.05 -6.98
N GLU A 22 -17.23 -11.27 -6.30
CA GLU A 22 -17.21 -11.77 -4.92
C GLU A 22 -17.91 -10.79 -3.95
N GLU A 23 -17.75 -9.49 -4.16
CA GLU A 23 -18.42 -8.46 -3.37
C GLU A 23 -19.91 -8.35 -3.71
N CYS A 24 -20.29 -8.47 -4.99
CA CYS A 24 -21.68 -8.48 -5.43
C CYS A 24 -22.46 -9.65 -4.79
N GLU A 25 -21.88 -10.85 -4.82
CA GLU A 25 -22.46 -12.05 -4.23
C GLU A 25 -22.64 -11.90 -2.72
N ARG A 26 -21.61 -11.38 -2.03
CA ARG A 26 -21.68 -11.10 -0.59
C ARG A 26 -22.78 -10.09 -0.26
N VAL A 27 -22.81 -8.96 -0.98
CA VAL A 27 -23.81 -7.90 -0.77
C VAL A 27 -25.22 -8.44 -0.95
N ALA A 28 -25.46 -9.22 -2.01
CA ALA A 28 -26.76 -9.84 -2.27
C ALA A 28 -27.15 -10.84 -1.17
N ALA A 29 -26.20 -11.65 -0.68
CA ALA A 29 -26.43 -12.59 0.42
C ALA A 29 -26.78 -11.88 1.75
N SER A 30 -26.25 -10.67 1.96
CA SER A 30 -26.59 -9.80 3.09
C SER A 30 -27.88 -9.01 2.91
N GLY A 31 -28.63 -9.21 1.81
CA GLY A 31 -29.87 -8.50 1.51
C GLY A 31 -29.69 -7.08 0.96
N GLY A 32 -28.47 -6.70 0.58
CA GLY A 32 -28.19 -5.46 -0.16
C GLY A 32 -28.28 -5.67 -1.68
N TYR A 33 -28.11 -4.59 -2.43
CA TYR A 33 -28.07 -4.62 -3.89
C TYR A 33 -27.05 -3.63 -4.43
N ILE A 34 -26.65 -3.81 -5.70
CA ILE A 34 -25.81 -2.86 -6.43
C ILE A 34 -26.66 -2.19 -7.50
N GLU A 35 -26.64 -0.85 -7.52
CA GLU A 35 -27.31 -0.02 -8.51
C GLU A 35 -26.28 0.95 -9.11
N ASP A 36 -26.06 0.89 -10.42
CA ASP A 36 -25.09 1.72 -11.16
C ASP A 36 -23.67 1.76 -10.56
N GLY A 37 -23.22 0.67 -9.95
CA GLY A 37 -21.91 0.58 -9.29
C GLY A 37 -21.88 1.16 -7.87
N TYR A 38 -23.05 1.38 -7.27
CA TYR A 38 -23.20 1.84 -5.89
C TYR A 38 -23.94 0.81 -5.03
N LEU A 39 -23.40 0.51 -3.86
CA LEU A 39 -24.03 -0.27 -2.80
C LEU A 39 -25.30 0.45 -2.32
N ASN A 40 -26.43 -0.24 -2.45
CA ASN A 40 -27.77 0.25 -2.16
C ASN A 40 -28.07 1.61 -2.81
N GLY A 41 -27.43 1.92 -3.96
CA GLY A 41 -27.56 3.20 -4.66
C GLY A 41 -26.85 4.39 -3.99
N VAL A 42 -26.02 4.16 -2.97
CA VAL A 42 -25.41 5.24 -2.17
C VAL A 42 -23.88 5.25 -2.17
N LEU A 43 -23.21 4.11 -1.94
CA LEU A 43 -21.74 4.06 -1.76
C LEU A 43 -21.03 3.33 -2.90
N SER A 44 -19.93 3.89 -3.43
CA SER A 44 -19.13 3.23 -4.48
C SER A 44 -18.25 2.08 -3.96
N VAL A 45 -18.20 1.88 -2.65
CA VAL A 45 -17.42 0.84 -1.97
C VAL A 45 -18.34 -0.12 -1.21
N THR A 46 -17.90 -1.36 -1.08
CA THR A 46 -18.63 -2.41 -0.36
C THR A 46 -18.03 -2.71 1.02
N ARG A 47 -16.85 -2.15 1.31
CA ARG A 47 -16.18 -2.21 2.61
C ARG A 47 -15.65 -0.84 3.02
N ALA A 48 -15.93 -0.44 4.25
CA ALA A 48 -15.48 0.84 4.78
C ALA A 48 -15.41 0.82 6.31
N LEU A 49 -14.45 1.55 6.88
CA LEU A 49 -14.50 1.97 8.27
C LEU A 49 -15.40 3.21 8.37
N GLY A 50 -16.20 3.34 9.43
CA GLY A 50 -17.22 4.39 9.52
C GLY A 50 -18.54 3.99 8.87
N ASP A 51 -19.22 4.94 8.23
CA ASP A 51 -20.53 4.79 7.57
C ASP A 51 -21.55 4.02 8.42
N TRP A 52 -21.63 4.40 9.71
CA TRP A 52 -22.35 3.64 10.72
C TRP A 52 -23.84 3.53 10.43
N ASP A 53 -24.43 4.59 9.86
CA ASP A 53 -25.85 4.63 9.49
C ASP A 53 -26.21 3.64 8.36
N MET A 54 -25.19 3.14 7.64
CA MET A 54 -25.35 2.14 6.59
C MET A 54 -25.02 0.72 7.05
N LYS A 55 -24.59 0.55 8.31
CA LYS A 55 -24.30 -0.73 8.92
C LYS A 55 -25.48 -1.16 9.79
N MET A 56 -25.86 -2.43 9.68
CA MET A 56 -26.96 -2.95 10.48
C MET A 56 -26.55 -3.03 11.96
N PRO A 57 -27.37 -2.50 12.89
CA PRO A 57 -27.04 -2.44 14.31
C PRO A 57 -27.35 -3.76 15.03
N ASP A 58 -26.56 -4.79 14.74
CA ASP A 58 -26.44 -6.07 15.46
C ASP A 58 -25.52 -6.99 14.65
N CYS A 59 -25.09 -8.13 15.20
CA CYS A 59 -24.26 -9.12 14.51
C CYS A 59 -24.94 -9.79 13.27
N SER A 60 -25.92 -9.12 12.64
CA SER A 60 -26.48 -9.50 11.36
C SER A 60 -25.50 -9.21 10.22
N THR A 61 -25.66 -9.93 9.12
CA THR A 61 -24.89 -9.74 7.90
C THR A 61 -25.25 -8.39 7.28
N SER A 62 -24.36 -7.40 7.43
CA SER A 62 -24.50 -6.08 6.80
C SER A 62 -24.01 -6.12 5.33
N PRO A 63 -24.67 -5.42 4.39
CA PRO A 63 -24.14 -5.23 3.03
C PRO A 63 -22.81 -4.46 3.03
N LEU A 64 -22.69 -3.42 3.86
CA LEU A 64 -21.43 -2.70 4.10
C LEU A 64 -20.69 -3.31 5.30
N ILE A 65 -19.44 -3.72 5.11
CA ILE A 65 -18.63 -4.38 6.16
C ILE A 65 -17.34 -3.61 6.46
N ALA A 66 -16.76 -3.86 7.63
CA ALA A 66 -15.48 -3.25 8.04
C ALA A 66 -14.30 -4.23 7.93
N GLU A 67 -14.61 -5.51 7.69
CA GLU A 67 -13.69 -6.62 7.70
C GLU A 67 -12.71 -6.53 6.50
N PRO A 68 -11.41 -6.40 6.77
CA PRO A 68 -10.42 -6.32 5.71
C PRO A 68 -10.17 -7.70 5.08
N GLU A 69 -9.59 -7.69 3.88
CA GLU A 69 -8.97 -8.87 3.28
C GLU A 69 -7.48 -8.89 3.66
N PHE A 70 -6.97 -10.08 4.01
CA PHE A 70 -5.57 -10.27 4.34
C PHE A 70 -4.90 -11.15 3.28
N GLN A 71 -3.79 -10.65 2.72
CA GLN A 71 -2.89 -11.42 1.88
C GLN A 71 -1.48 -11.38 2.50
N GLN A 72 -0.82 -12.54 2.56
CA GLN A 72 0.56 -12.66 3.03
C GLN A 72 1.45 -13.12 1.89
N ALA A 73 2.60 -12.47 1.74
CA ALA A 73 3.65 -12.88 0.81
C ALA A 73 4.98 -12.97 1.55
N THR A 74 5.78 -13.99 1.23
CA THR A 74 7.16 -14.10 1.69
C THR A 74 8.05 -13.35 0.71
N LEU A 75 8.76 -12.35 1.21
CA LEU A 75 9.73 -11.60 0.40
C LEU A 75 10.93 -12.49 0.05
N SER A 76 11.43 -12.27 -1.15
CA SER A 76 12.60 -12.89 -1.74
C SER A 76 13.61 -11.81 -2.15
N GLU A 77 14.84 -12.21 -2.44
CA GLU A 77 15.87 -11.28 -2.95
C GLU A 77 15.51 -10.67 -4.32
N ASP A 78 14.53 -11.25 -5.02
CA ASP A 78 14.03 -10.75 -6.30
C ASP A 78 13.02 -9.59 -6.15
N ASP A 79 12.56 -9.30 -4.93
CA ASP A 79 11.55 -8.28 -4.67
C ASP A 79 12.21 -6.91 -4.45
N GLU A 80 11.87 -5.94 -5.30
CA GLU A 80 12.59 -4.67 -5.35
C GLU A 80 11.94 -3.61 -4.43
N PHE A 81 10.61 -3.48 -4.50
CA PHE A 81 9.85 -2.47 -3.75
C PHE A 81 8.34 -2.76 -3.73
N LEU A 82 7.63 -2.14 -2.80
CA LEU A 82 6.18 -2.09 -2.67
C LEU A 82 5.66 -0.68 -3.01
N ILE A 83 4.55 -0.61 -3.73
CA ILE A 83 3.81 0.63 -4.00
C ILE A 83 2.40 0.50 -3.41
N MET A 84 2.05 1.46 -2.57
CA MET A 84 0.69 1.65 -2.04
C MET A 84 0.17 2.99 -2.54
N GLY A 85 -1.09 3.05 -2.93
CA GLY A 85 -1.72 4.28 -3.41
C GLY A 85 -3.23 4.20 -3.28
N CYS A 86 -3.88 5.35 -3.35
CA CYS A 86 -5.34 5.43 -3.46
C CYS A 86 -5.81 5.21 -4.91
N ASP A 87 -7.11 5.07 -5.07
CA ASP A 87 -7.82 4.97 -6.36
C ASP A 87 -7.47 6.07 -7.35
N GLY A 88 -7.27 7.32 -6.91
CA GLY A 88 -6.84 8.40 -7.79
C GLY A 88 -5.56 8.10 -8.60
N ILE A 89 -4.73 7.17 -8.13
CA ILE A 89 -3.59 6.61 -8.87
C ILE A 89 -4.06 5.47 -9.77
N TRP A 90 -4.68 4.43 -9.20
CA TRP A 90 -5.00 3.18 -9.89
C TRP A 90 -6.09 3.29 -10.96
N ASP A 91 -6.98 4.28 -10.84
CA ASP A 91 -8.03 4.54 -11.83
C ASP A 91 -7.46 5.03 -13.18
N VAL A 92 -6.26 5.63 -13.17
CA VAL A 92 -5.62 6.18 -14.38
C VAL A 92 -4.38 5.41 -14.81
N MET A 93 -3.81 4.54 -13.98
CA MET A 93 -2.62 3.77 -14.34
C MET A 93 -2.68 2.32 -13.90
N THR A 94 -2.19 1.44 -14.78
CA THR A 94 -2.04 0.04 -14.43
C THR A 94 -0.87 -0.17 -13.48
N SER A 95 -0.93 -1.26 -12.71
CA SER A 95 0.13 -1.66 -11.80
C SER A 95 1.48 -1.83 -12.47
N GLN A 96 1.50 -2.40 -13.68
CA GLN A 96 2.72 -2.55 -14.46
C GLN A 96 3.31 -1.21 -14.91
N HIS A 97 2.46 -0.23 -15.25
CA HIS A 97 2.91 1.12 -15.59
C HIS A 97 3.58 1.79 -14.39
N ALA A 98 2.92 1.74 -13.23
CA ALA A 98 3.42 2.34 -12.00
C ALA A 98 4.74 1.69 -11.54
N VAL A 99 4.85 0.35 -11.59
CA VAL A 99 6.11 -0.36 -11.33
C VAL A 99 7.22 0.10 -12.28
N SER A 100 6.91 0.28 -13.57
CA SER A 100 7.89 0.71 -14.57
C SER A 100 8.39 2.14 -14.30
N VAL A 101 7.51 3.05 -13.88
CA VAL A 101 7.87 4.43 -13.50
C VAL A 101 8.80 4.43 -12.30
N VAL A 102 8.40 3.78 -11.19
CA VAL A 102 9.20 3.75 -9.95
C VAL A 102 10.53 3.06 -10.18
N ARG A 103 10.54 1.92 -10.85
CA ARG A 103 11.78 1.19 -11.11
C ARG A 103 12.77 2.00 -11.96
N ARG A 104 12.27 2.75 -12.94
CA ARG A 104 13.10 3.65 -13.74
C ARG A 104 13.67 4.78 -12.88
N GLY A 105 12.85 5.40 -12.04
CA GLY A 105 13.29 6.46 -11.12
C GLY A 105 14.36 5.96 -10.14
N LEU A 106 14.12 4.82 -9.48
CA LEU A 106 15.08 4.21 -8.57
C LEU A 106 16.43 3.91 -9.26
N ARG A 107 16.43 3.42 -10.49
CA ARG A 107 17.66 3.21 -11.28
C ARG A 107 18.39 4.51 -11.65
N GLN A 108 17.67 5.63 -11.74
CA GLN A 108 18.25 6.90 -12.15
C GLN A 108 18.81 7.71 -10.97
N HIS A 109 18.14 7.67 -9.82
CA HIS A 109 18.45 8.58 -8.73
C HIS A 109 18.35 7.97 -7.32
N ASP A 110 17.95 6.69 -7.19
CA ASP A 110 17.89 5.96 -5.92
C ASP A 110 17.15 6.72 -4.79
N ASP A 111 16.02 7.34 -5.12
CA ASP A 111 15.23 8.16 -4.20
C ASP A 111 13.74 7.75 -4.27
N PRO A 112 13.22 7.00 -3.30
CA PRO A 112 11.83 6.54 -3.30
C PRO A 112 10.82 7.68 -3.13
N GLU A 113 11.16 8.76 -2.43
CA GLU A 113 10.28 9.92 -2.25
C GLU A 113 10.09 10.65 -3.58
N ARG A 114 11.19 10.80 -4.34
CA ARG A 114 11.11 11.32 -5.70
C ARG A 114 10.32 10.39 -6.63
N CYS A 115 10.49 9.07 -6.53
CA CYS A 115 9.68 8.12 -7.31
C CYS A 115 8.17 8.26 -7.00
N ALA A 116 7.81 8.44 -5.73
CA ALA A 116 6.41 8.67 -5.33
C ALA A 116 5.85 9.97 -5.96
N ARG A 117 6.64 11.06 -5.96
CA ARG A 117 6.27 12.31 -6.66
C ARG A 117 6.11 12.10 -8.16
N GLU A 118 6.98 11.32 -8.79
CA GLU A 118 6.89 11.02 -10.22
C GLU A 118 5.61 10.24 -10.56
N LEU A 119 5.18 9.31 -9.70
CA LEU A 119 3.87 8.65 -9.85
C LEU A 119 2.70 9.64 -9.73
N VAL A 120 2.73 10.54 -8.75
CA VAL A 120 1.69 11.58 -8.59
C VAL A 120 1.65 12.50 -9.82
N MET A 121 2.80 12.90 -10.35
CA MET A 121 2.87 13.73 -11.56
C MET A 121 2.35 12.96 -12.79
N GLU A 122 2.66 11.68 -12.90
CA GLU A 122 2.15 10.84 -13.99
C GLU A 122 0.63 10.67 -13.91
N ALA A 123 0.05 10.47 -12.73
CA ALA A 123 -1.40 10.42 -12.54
C ALA A 123 -2.08 11.74 -12.98
N LYS A 124 -1.49 12.88 -12.61
CA LYS A 124 -1.96 14.20 -13.07
C LYS A 124 -1.88 14.37 -14.58
N ARG A 125 -0.82 13.87 -15.21
CA ARG A 125 -0.65 13.88 -16.68
C ARG A 125 -1.69 13.03 -17.38
N LEU A 126 -2.17 11.98 -16.71
CA LEU A 126 -3.26 11.12 -17.16
C LEU A 126 -4.65 11.67 -16.75
N GLU A 127 -4.71 12.93 -16.31
CA GLU A 127 -5.93 13.68 -16.04
C GLU A 127 -6.82 13.08 -14.94
N THR A 128 -6.19 12.49 -13.91
CA THR A 128 -6.92 12.11 -12.69
C THR A 128 -7.61 13.32 -12.04
N ALA A 129 -8.85 13.14 -11.61
CA ALA A 129 -9.66 14.17 -10.96
C ALA A 129 -9.73 14.00 -9.43
N ASP A 130 -9.11 12.94 -8.90
CA ASP A 130 -9.22 12.57 -7.50
C ASP A 130 -8.02 13.05 -6.65
N ASN A 131 -8.12 12.85 -5.35
CA ASN A 131 -7.03 13.00 -4.39
C ASN A 131 -5.96 11.95 -4.65
N LEU A 132 -4.70 12.33 -4.44
CA LEU A 132 -3.54 11.50 -4.78
C LEU A 132 -2.66 11.27 -3.57
N THR A 133 -2.53 10.01 -3.18
CA THR A 133 -1.61 9.53 -2.15
C THR A 133 -0.84 8.33 -2.69
N VAL A 134 0.49 8.35 -2.51
CA VAL A 134 1.39 7.26 -2.90
C VAL A 134 2.44 7.06 -1.83
N ILE A 135 2.73 5.81 -1.49
CA ILE A 135 3.84 5.40 -0.65
C ILE A 135 4.67 4.38 -1.43
N VAL A 136 5.98 4.60 -1.48
CA VAL A 136 6.96 3.67 -2.06
C VAL A 136 7.85 3.15 -0.94
N VAL A 137 7.92 1.84 -0.79
CA VAL A 137 8.78 1.16 0.20
C VAL A 137 9.78 0.29 -0.55
N CYS A 138 11.06 0.64 -0.49
CA CYS A 138 12.11 -0.20 -1.06
C CYS A 138 12.47 -1.32 -0.10
N PHE A 139 12.61 -2.54 -0.61
CA PHE A 139 13.13 -3.64 0.18
C PHE A 139 14.65 -3.57 0.18
N GLY A 140 15.24 -3.51 1.37
CA GLY A 140 16.69 -3.57 1.50
C GLY A 140 17.16 -5.00 1.24
N SER A 141 18.21 -5.17 0.43
CA SER A 141 19.11 -6.28 0.67
C SER A 141 19.75 -6.03 2.04
N GLU A 142 19.45 -6.84 3.04
CA GLU A 142 20.31 -6.91 4.21
C GLU A 142 21.75 -7.11 3.70
N LEU A 143 22.64 -6.17 4.06
CA LEU A 143 24.06 -6.16 3.74
C LEU A 143 24.44 -5.83 2.28
N GLY A 144 24.48 -4.52 2.00
CA GLY A 144 25.64 -3.99 1.30
C GLY A 144 26.92 -4.33 2.09
N SER A 145 27.45 -5.54 1.90
CA SER A 145 28.86 -5.79 2.15
C SER A 145 29.60 -4.94 1.13
N PRO A 146 30.35 -3.90 1.52
CA PRO A 146 31.24 -3.28 0.55
C PRO A 146 32.22 -4.35 0.07
N PRO A 147 32.62 -4.37 -1.22
CA PRO A 147 33.80 -5.15 -1.60
C PRO A 147 34.94 -4.73 -0.66
N PRO A 148 35.72 -5.68 -0.10
CA PRO A 148 36.74 -5.35 0.88
C PRO A 148 37.65 -4.26 0.30
N PRO A 149 37.81 -3.10 0.99
CA PRO A 149 38.67 -2.06 0.48
C PRO A 149 40.10 -2.59 0.40
N PRO A 150 40.87 -2.26 -0.65
CA PRO A 150 42.30 -2.48 -0.62
C PRO A 150 42.86 -1.73 0.59
N ALA A 151 43.58 -2.44 1.44
CA ALA A 151 44.03 -1.98 2.75
C ALA A 151 44.64 -0.57 2.70
N ALA A 152 43.92 0.43 3.22
CA ALA A 152 44.48 1.72 3.60
C ALA A 152 43.56 2.44 4.59
N ALA A 153 44.20 3.01 5.62
CA ALA A 153 43.61 3.49 6.86
C ALA A 153 42.72 4.74 6.75
N ALA A 154 41.81 4.84 7.74
CA ALA A 154 41.56 6.01 8.61
C ALA A 154 40.20 6.73 8.55
N ALA A 155 39.72 6.99 9.77
CA ALA A 155 38.73 7.96 10.25
C ALA A 155 37.22 7.63 10.08
N ALA A 156 36.64 7.09 11.16
CA ALA A 156 35.20 6.93 11.35
C ALA A 156 34.51 8.29 11.60
N ARG A 157 33.40 8.55 10.88
CA ARG A 157 32.40 9.58 11.24
C ARG A 157 31.19 8.87 11.85
N PRO A 158 30.59 9.39 12.93
CA PRO A 158 29.42 8.75 13.53
C PRO A 158 28.24 8.88 12.57
N ARG A 159 27.72 7.74 12.09
CA ARG A 159 26.44 7.68 11.37
C ARG A 159 25.33 7.73 12.42
N SER A 160 24.55 8.81 12.42
CA SER A 160 23.33 8.91 13.21
C SER A 160 22.24 8.06 12.54
N CYS A 161 22.08 6.83 13.02
CA CYS A 161 20.88 6.04 12.78
C CYS A 161 19.77 6.64 13.65
N LYS A 162 18.80 7.33 13.05
CA LYS A 162 17.58 7.79 13.75
C LYS A 162 16.61 6.61 13.90
N GLY A 163 16.98 5.65 14.74
CA GLY A 163 16.01 4.75 15.35
C GLY A 163 15.27 5.46 16.48
N LEU A 164 14.12 4.93 16.87
CA LEU A 164 13.46 5.33 18.11
C LEU A 164 14.44 5.13 19.29
N SER A 165 14.49 6.09 20.21
CA SER A 165 15.30 5.91 21.43
C SER A 165 14.79 4.70 22.24
N ALA A 166 15.65 4.12 23.06
CA ALA A 166 15.25 3.03 23.95
C ALA A 166 14.04 3.43 24.84
N GLU A 167 13.99 4.69 25.26
CA GLU A 167 12.85 5.26 25.99
C GLU A 167 11.58 5.32 25.14
N ALA A 168 11.67 5.74 23.88
CA ALA A 168 10.53 5.76 22.97
C ALA A 168 9.99 4.34 22.69
N LEU A 169 10.87 3.34 22.58
CA LEU A 169 10.48 1.94 22.42
C LEU A 169 9.82 1.36 23.68
N CYS A 170 10.32 1.70 24.88
CA CYS A 170 9.70 1.28 26.13
C CYS A 170 8.32 1.91 26.32
N ASN A 171 8.16 3.18 26.00
CA ASN A 171 6.86 3.85 26.08
C ASN A 171 5.85 3.23 25.10
N LEU A 172 6.27 2.94 23.86
CA LEU A 172 5.41 2.28 22.88
C LEU A 172 4.95 0.89 23.34
N ARG A 173 5.86 0.10 23.93
CA ARG A 173 5.52 -1.21 24.51
C ARG A 173 4.55 -1.10 25.67
N SER A 174 4.78 -0.15 26.58
CA SER A 174 3.88 0.09 27.70
C SER A 174 2.47 0.43 27.22
N TRP A 175 2.33 1.25 26.18
CA TRP A 175 1.02 1.61 25.64
C TRP A 175 0.29 0.41 25.02
N LEU A 176 1.00 -0.45 24.29
CA LEU A 176 0.42 -1.65 23.68
C LEU A 176 0.02 -2.73 24.71
N GLU A 177 0.65 -2.73 25.88
CA GLU A 177 0.34 -3.69 26.96
C GLU A 177 -0.76 -3.19 27.91
N THR A 178 -1.12 -1.91 27.87
CA THR A 178 -2.11 -1.31 28.79
C THR A 178 -3.55 -1.40 28.26
N ASP A 179 -3.76 -1.80 27.00
CA ASP A 179 -5.10 -1.97 26.39
C ASP A 179 -5.63 -3.42 26.47
N ARG A 180 -5.43 -4.09 27.62
CA ARG A 180 -6.04 -5.38 27.95
C ARG A 180 -6.84 -5.34 29.24
#